data_AF-A0A383AL88-F1
#
_entry.id   AF-A0A383AL88-F1
#
_cell.length_a   1.000
_cell.length_b   1.000
_cell.length_c   1.000
_cell.angle_alpha   90.00
_cell.angle_beta   90.00
_cell.angle_gamma   90.00
#
_symmetry.space_group_name_H-M   'P 1'
#
loop_
_entity.id
_entity.type
_entity.pdbx_description
1 polymer ?
#
loop_
_entity_poly.entity_id
_entity_poly.type
_entity_poly.pdbx_seq_one_letter_code
_entity_poly.pdbx_strand_id
1 'polypeptide(L)'
;VKPDELFAQIKKRGIAPVYFLSGDDEFSKEEAVQQLISAVVTPGDEAFSLDLLNGDDTDATTVLTLVATVPMLTEKRVVVIRSFQRLSPKERETIVDYAEQPTATTCLILTTPRVDLRTKLYARLGKAAESVVFYPMAPERDLVRILTWLRRRAEHARKRFSKEAAQALVENV
;
A
#
# COMPACT_ATOMS: atom_id res chain seq x y z
N VAL A 1 -10.54 7.48 2.42
CA VAL A 1 -11.34 6.38 3.01
C VAL A 1 -10.72 5.91 4.31
N LYS A 2 -11.54 5.45 5.27
CA LYS A 2 -11.00 4.86 6.52
C LYS A 2 -10.43 3.47 6.21
N PRO A 3 -9.34 3.03 6.88
CA PRO A 3 -8.78 1.69 6.67
C PRO A 3 -9.82 0.56 6.69
N ASP A 4 -10.73 0.60 7.67
CA ASP A 4 -11.77 -0.45 7.85
C ASP A 4 -12.82 -0.47 6.73
N GLU A 5 -12.96 0.63 5.98
CA GLU A 5 -13.93 0.76 4.90
C GLU A 5 -13.34 0.41 3.53
N LEU A 6 -12.01 0.33 3.40
CA LEU A 6 -11.30 0.12 2.13
C LEU A 6 -11.85 -1.08 1.36
N PHE A 7 -11.97 -2.23 2.01
CA PHE A 7 -12.42 -3.47 1.36
C PHE A 7 -13.92 -3.51 1.10
N ALA A 8 -14.72 -2.90 1.97
CA ALA A 8 -16.14 -2.72 1.70
C ALA A 8 -16.35 -1.87 0.42
N GLN A 9 -15.51 -0.84 0.23
CA GLN A 9 -15.55 -0.02 -0.99
C GLN A 9 -15.04 -0.77 -2.22
N ILE A 10 -13.95 -1.52 -2.12
CA ILE A 10 -13.44 -2.37 -3.22
C ILE A 10 -14.53 -3.34 -3.69
N LYS A 11 -15.22 -4.01 -2.76
CA LYS A 11 -16.33 -4.92 -3.11
C LYS A 11 -17.50 -4.21 -3.79
N LYS A 12 -17.76 -2.94 -3.44
CA LYS A 12 -18.89 -2.17 -3.95
C LYS A 12 -18.62 -1.48 -5.29
N ARG A 13 -17.39 -0.96 -5.48
CA ARG A 13 -17.03 -0.07 -6.60
C ARG A 13 -15.99 -0.68 -7.54
N GLY A 14 -15.43 -1.83 -7.19
CA GLY A 14 -14.29 -2.42 -7.87
C GLY A 14 -12.96 -1.81 -7.42
N ILE A 15 -11.88 -2.28 -8.04
CA ILE A 15 -10.51 -1.84 -7.78
C ILE A 15 -10.26 -0.49 -8.47
N ALA A 16 -9.85 0.51 -7.68
CA ALA A 16 -9.43 1.82 -8.19
C ALA A 16 -8.08 1.72 -8.91
N PRO A 17 -7.80 2.59 -9.88
CA PRO A 17 -6.55 2.54 -10.62
C PRO A 17 -5.34 3.06 -9.83
N VAL A 18 -5.56 3.89 -8.80
CA VAL A 18 -4.50 4.42 -7.94
C VAL A 18 -4.95 4.42 -6.49
N TYR A 19 -4.10 3.88 -5.61
CA TYR A 19 -4.24 3.91 -4.16
C TYR A 19 -3.09 4.69 -3.54
N PHE A 20 -3.40 5.58 -2.60
CA PHE A 20 -2.41 6.30 -1.82
C PHE A 20 -2.56 5.96 -0.33
N LEU A 21 -1.64 5.15 0.18
CA LEU A 21 -1.65 4.63 1.54
C LEU A 21 -0.60 5.38 2.38
N SER A 22 -1.04 6.26 3.26
CA SER A 22 -0.15 7.11 4.07
C SER A 22 -0.34 6.86 5.56
N GLY A 23 0.63 7.26 6.38
CA GLY A 23 0.54 7.19 7.84
C GLY A 23 1.60 6.32 8.49
N ASP A 24 1.55 6.22 9.81
CA ASP A 24 2.65 5.69 10.62
C ASP A 24 2.48 4.21 11.01
N ASP A 25 1.27 3.65 10.82
CA ASP A 25 1.00 2.23 11.03
C ASP A 25 1.42 1.42 9.79
N GLU A 26 2.71 1.08 9.73
CA GLU A 26 3.30 0.28 8.65
C GLU A 26 2.67 -1.11 8.52
N PHE A 27 2.24 -1.71 9.63
CA PHE A 27 1.64 -3.03 9.57
C PHE A 27 0.32 -3.00 8.79
N SER A 28 -0.59 -2.12 9.18
CA SER A 28 -1.91 -2.08 8.56
C SER A 28 -1.82 -1.60 7.12
N LYS A 29 -0.85 -0.72 6.80
CA LYS A 29 -0.54 -0.39 5.40
C LYS A 29 -0.08 -1.60 4.61
N GLU A 30 0.87 -2.39 5.13
CA GLU A 30 1.36 -3.58 4.42
C GLU A 30 0.24 -4.63 4.29
N GLU A 31 -0.60 -4.81 5.29
CA GLU A 31 -1.78 -5.67 5.19
C GLU A 31 -2.74 -5.19 4.09
N ALA A 32 -2.99 -3.88 4.00
CA ALA A 32 -3.82 -3.32 2.93
C ALA A 32 -3.19 -3.53 1.54
N VAL A 33 -1.88 -3.36 1.40
CA VAL A 33 -1.14 -3.66 0.15
C VAL A 33 -1.32 -5.12 -0.25
N GLN A 34 -1.11 -6.07 0.66
CA GLN A 34 -1.23 -7.50 0.37
C GLN A 34 -2.65 -7.89 -0.03
N GLN A 35 -3.65 -7.31 0.63
CA GLN A 35 -5.05 -7.56 0.27
C GLN A 35 -5.42 -6.93 -1.09
N LEU A 36 -4.90 -5.74 -1.43
CA LEU A 36 -5.07 -5.14 -2.75
C LEU A 36 -4.41 -5.99 -3.85
N ILE A 37 -3.20 -6.49 -3.62
CA ILE A 37 -2.53 -7.43 -4.53
C ILE A 37 -3.39 -8.67 -4.72
N SER A 38 -3.83 -9.31 -3.62
CA SER A 38 -4.61 -10.56 -3.67
C SER A 38 -6.00 -10.38 -4.31
N ALA A 39 -6.53 -9.17 -4.36
CA ALA A 39 -7.79 -8.86 -5.03
C ALA A 39 -7.66 -8.71 -6.54
N VAL A 40 -6.43 -8.57 -7.07
CA VAL A 40 -6.16 -8.29 -8.48
C VAL A 40 -5.31 -9.38 -9.13
N VAL A 41 -4.30 -9.87 -8.41
CA VAL A 41 -3.30 -10.83 -8.89
C VAL A 41 -3.71 -12.22 -8.46
N THR A 42 -3.99 -13.09 -9.43
CA THR A 42 -4.22 -14.51 -9.19
C THR A 42 -2.93 -15.18 -8.73
N PRO A 43 -2.97 -16.09 -7.73
CA PRO A 43 -1.81 -16.86 -7.35
C PRO A 43 -1.21 -17.63 -8.55
N GLY A 44 0.08 -17.42 -8.82
CA GLY A 44 0.79 -17.97 -9.98
C GLY A 44 1.02 -16.97 -11.13
N ASP A 45 0.28 -15.87 -11.17
CA ASP A 45 0.38 -14.83 -12.21
C ASP A 45 1.24 -13.63 -11.77
N GLU A 46 1.87 -13.70 -10.59
CA GLU A 46 2.61 -12.58 -10.00
C GLU A 46 3.72 -12.09 -10.94
N ALA A 47 4.44 -13.01 -11.58
CA ALA A 47 5.55 -12.67 -12.48
C ALA A 47 5.10 -11.86 -13.72
N PHE A 48 3.82 -11.89 -14.07
CA PHE A 48 3.27 -11.20 -15.25
C PHE A 48 2.53 -9.92 -14.90
N SER A 49 2.04 -9.81 -13.67
CA SER A 49 1.05 -8.80 -13.27
C SER A 49 1.41 -8.04 -12.01
N LEU A 50 2.52 -8.35 -11.34
CA LEU A 50 2.94 -7.67 -10.10
C LEU A 50 4.38 -7.15 -10.19
N ASP A 51 4.53 -5.85 -9.99
CA ASP A 51 5.82 -5.19 -9.82
C ASP A 51 5.91 -4.57 -8.41
N LEU A 52 6.94 -4.93 -7.65
CA LEU A 52 7.20 -4.40 -6.31
C LEU A 52 8.47 -3.53 -6.33
N LEU A 53 8.29 -2.23 -6.13
CA LEU A 53 9.35 -1.23 -6.17
C LEU A 53 9.53 -0.55 -4.81
N ASN A 54 10.72 -0.01 -4.58
CA ASN A 54 11.03 0.85 -3.45
C ASN A 54 11.50 2.21 -3.98
N GLY A 55 11.04 3.30 -3.37
CA GLY A 55 11.36 4.67 -3.78
C GLY A 55 12.85 5.03 -3.73
N ASP A 56 13.67 4.21 -3.06
CA ASP A 56 15.13 4.34 -3.05
C ASP A 56 15.82 3.78 -4.28
N ASP A 57 15.20 2.78 -4.91
CA ASP A 57 15.82 1.90 -5.88
C ASP A 57 15.08 1.94 -7.24
N THR A 58 14.23 2.95 -7.45
CA THR A 58 13.44 3.15 -8.67
C THR A 58 13.43 4.62 -9.07
N ASP A 59 13.06 4.88 -10.33
CA ASP A 59 12.81 6.22 -10.86
C ASP A 59 11.43 6.33 -11.52
N ALA A 60 11.00 7.55 -11.85
CA ALA A 60 9.71 7.77 -12.51
C ALA A 60 9.63 7.14 -13.90
N THR A 61 10.73 7.06 -14.64
CA THR A 61 10.74 6.48 -16.00
C THR A 61 10.40 5.00 -15.96
N THR A 62 10.99 4.27 -15.03
CA THR A 62 10.75 2.86 -14.76
C THR A 62 9.30 2.63 -14.36
N VAL A 63 8.80 3.43 -13.41
CA VAL A 63 7.40 3.37 -12.97
C VAL A 63 6.44 3.59 -14.12
N LEU A 64 6.64 4.66 -14.90
CA LEU A 64 5.78 5.00 -16.04
C LEU A 64 5.76 3.91 -17.11
N THR A 65 6.91 3.27 -17.35
CA THR A 65 7.01 2.13 -18.28
C THR A 65 6.14 0.97 -17.82
N LEU A 66 6.21 0.62 -16.53
CA LEU A 66 5.43 -0.48 -15.97
C LEU A 66 3.93 -0.18 -15.99
N VAL A 67 3.51 0.99 -15.53
CA VAL A 67 2.08 1.35 -15.47
C VAL A 67 1.43 1.53 -16.84
N ALA A 68 2.23 1.83 -17.88
CA ALA A 68 1.78 1.90 -19.27
C ALA A 68 1.78 0.53 -19.98
N THR A 69 2.38 -0.50 -19.39
CA THR A 69 2.44 -1.83 -19.99
C THR A 69 1.10 -2.54 -19.81
N VAL A 70 0.37 -2.70 -20.91
CA VAL A 70 -0.91 -3.43 -20.92
C VAL A 70 -0.65 -4.90 -20.57
N PRO A 71 -1.31 -5.46 -19.54
CA PRO A 71 -1.17 -6.87 -19.21
C PRO A 71 -1.73 -7.74 -20.34
N MET A 72 -0.99 -8.77 -20.75
CA MET A 72 -1.42 -9.67 -21.84
C MET A 72 -2.24 -10.88 -21.36
N LEU A 73 -1.93 -11.40 -20.17
CA LEU A 73 -2.54 -12.62 -19.62
C LEU A 73 -3.46 -12.36 -18.42
N THR A 74 -3.48 -11.13 -17.90
CA THR A 74 -4.29 -10.73 -16.75
C THR A 74 -5.13 -9.50 -17.08
N GLU A 75 -6.23 -9.30 -16.35
CA GLU A 75 -7.09 -8.13 -16.58
C GLU A 75 -6.45 -6.82 -16.13
N LYS A 76 -5.60 -6.89 -15.10
CA LYS A 76 -4.93 -5.74 -14.51
C LYS A 76 -3.48 -6.06 -14.15
N ARG A 77 -2.66 -5.00 -14.19
CA ARG A 77 -1.30 -4.98 -13.64
C ARG A 77 -1.30 -4.24 -12.32
N VAL A 78 -0.58 -4.74 -11.33
CA VAL A 78 -0.35 -4.10 -10.04
C VAL A 78 1.09 -3.63 -9.97
N VAL A 79 1.28 -2.33 -9.68
CA VAL A 79 2.60 -1.75 -9.43
C VAL A 79 2.56 -1.14 -8.04
N VAL A 80 3.44 -1.61 -7.15
CA VAL A 80 3.56 -1.10 -5.78
C VAL A 80 4.83 -0.28 -5.66
N ILE A 81 4.73 0.95 -5.18
CA ILE A 81 5.89 1.78 -4.82
C ILE A 81 5.87 1.98 -3.31
N ARG A 82 6.73 1.24 -2.63
CA ARG A 82 6.99 1.46 -1.21
C ARG A 82 7.85 2.69 -1.01
N SER A 83 7.67 3.39 0.11
CA SER A 83 8.46 4.59 0.46
C SER A 83 8.46 5.66 -0.65
N PHE A 84 7.30 5.91 -1.26
CA PHE A 84 7.14 6.84 -2.38
C PHE A 84 7.75 8.24 -2.12
N GLN A 85 7.75 8.70 -0.87
CA GLN A 85 8.37 9.98 -0.46
C GLN A 85 9.89 10.04 -0.69
N ARG A 86 10.57 8.89 -0.85
CA ARG A 86 12.02 8.80 -1.06
C ARG A 86 12.45 9.07 -2.50
N LEU A 87 11.51 8.99 -3.46
CA LEU A 87 11.73 9.50 -4.81
C LEU A 87 12.02 11.01 -4.79
N SER A 88 12.81 11.47 -5.76
CA SER A 88 13.10 12.89 -5.88
C SER A 88 11.80 13.70 -6.10
N PRO A 89 11.77 14.99 -5.71
CA PRO A 89 10.59 15.83 -5.91
C PRO A 89 10.06 15.83 -7.35
N LYS A 90 10.95 15.80 -8.34
CA LYS A 90 10.59 15.79 -9.76
C LYS A 90 9.90 14.47 -10.15
N GLU A 91 10.44 13.34 -9.72
CA GLU A 91 9.86 12.02 -9.99
C GLU A 91 8.50 11.86 -9.32
N ARG A 92 8.34 12.37 -8.09
CA ARG A 92 7.05 12.37 -7.41
C ARG A 92 6.00 13.19 -8.15
N GLU A 93 6.34 14.39 -8.64
CA GLU A 93 5.41 15.18 -9.46
C GLU A 93 5.01 14.42 -10.72
N THR A 94 5.96 13.81 -11.43
CA THR A 94 5.68 13.00 -12.64
C THR A 94 4.72 11.84 -12.36
N ILE A 95 4.86 11.15 -11.24
CA ILE A 95 3.95 10.05 -10.87
C ILE A 95 2.58 10.59 -10.44
N VAL A 96 2.52 11.75 -9.78
CA VAL A 96 1.25 12.42 -9.46
C VAL A 96 0.52 12.88 -10.73
N ASP A 97 1.25 13.38 -11.73
CA ASP A 97 0.67 13.74 -13.03
C ASP A 97 0.04 12.51 -13.71
N TYR A 98 0.70 11.34 -13.66
CA TYR A 98 0.10 10.08 -14.12
C TYR A 98 -1.15 9.71 -13.30
N ALA A 99 -1.11 9.86 -11.98
CA ALA A 99 -2.23 9.49 -11.12
C ALA A 99 -3.52 10.27 -11.41
N GLU A 100 -3.41 11.49 -11.96
CA GLU A 100 -4.56 12.30 -12.39
C GLU A 100 -5.24 11.75 -13.65
N GLN A 101 -4.53 10.96 -14.47
CA GLN A 101 -5.05 10.33 -15.68
C GLN A 101 -4.52 8.89 -15.82
N PRO A 102 -4.90 7.98 -14.90
CA PRO A 102 -4.28 6.68 -14.82
C PRO A 102 -4.86 5.72 -15.87
N THR A 103 -4.07 4.74 -16.27
CA THR A 103 -4.54 3.66 -17.14
C THR A 103 -5.50 2.74 -16.38
N ALA A 104 -6.69 2.48 -16.92
CA ALA A 104 -7.74 1.71 -16.24
C ALA A 104 -7.35 0.23 -15.97
N THR A 105 -6.44 -0.32 -16.76
CA THR A 105 -5.88 -1.67 -16.63
C THR A 105 -4.73 -1.76 -15.62
N THR A 106 -4.45 -0.69 -14.89
CA THR A 106 -3.38 -0.63 -13.89
C THR A 106 -3.95 -0.34 -12.51
N CYS A 107 -3.35 -0.94 -11.48
CA CYS A 107 -3.55 -0.63 -10.08
C CYS A 107 -2.19 -0.19 -9.51
N LEU A 108 -1.99 1.12 -9.40
CA LEU A 108 -0.80 1.72 -8.81
C LEU A 108 -1.03 1.92 -7.31
N ILE A 109 -0.17 1.35 -6.47
CA ILE A 109 -0.26 1.46 -5.01
C ILE A 109 0.96 2.21 -4.49
N LEU A 110 0.75 3.38 -3.91
CA LEU A 110 1.80 4.24 -3.35
C LEU A 110 1.74 4.18 -1.83
N THR A 111 2.85 3.85 -1.17
CA THR A 111 2.93 3.91 0.29
C THR A 111 3.90 4.98 0.78
N THR A 112 3.50 5.71 1.81
CA THR A 112 4.35 6.69 2.51
C THR A 112 4.13 6.59 4.02
N PRO A 113 5.10 7.05 4.85
CA PRO A 113 4.83 7.48 6.23
C PRO A 113 3.76 8.59 6.27
N ARG A 114 3.48 9.13 7.47
CA ARG A 114 2.66 10.34 7.55
C ARG A 114 3.32 11.49 6.77
N VAL A 115 2.53 12.16 5.95
CA VAL A 115 2.93 13.34 5.17
C VAL A 115 1.92 14.47 5.37
N ASP A 116 2.33 15.71 5.10
CA ASP A 116 1.40 16.85 5.11
C ASP A 116 0.56 16.88 3.83
N LEU A 117 -0.69 16.40 3.95
CA LEU A 117 -1.67 16.33 2.87
C LEU A 117 -2.09 17.70 2.32
N ARG A 118 -1.71 18.81 2.97
CA ARG A 118 -1.99 20.18 2.49
C ARG A 118 -0.96 20.68 1.49
N THR A 119 0.21 20.04 1.42
CA THR A 119 1.20 20.39 0.40
C THR A 119 0.64 20.13 -0.99
N LYS A 120 1.02 20.96 -1.97
CA LYS A 120 0.47 20.90 -3.33
C LYS A 120 0.48 19.49 -3.92
N LEU A 121 1.61 18.79 -3.80
CA LEU A 121 1.79 17.43 -4.31
C LEU A 121 0.79 16.45 -3.68
N TYR A 122 0.75 16.35 -2.35
CA TYR A 122 -0.11 15.37 -1.67
C TYR A 122 -1.60 15.74 -1.70
N ALA A 123 -1.93 17.03 -1.83
CA ALA A 123 -3.29 17.49 -2.07
C ALA A 123 -3.80 17.09 -3.46
N ARG A 124 -2.94 17.15 -4.49
CA ARG A 124 -3.24 16.64 -5.83
C ARG A 124 -3.40 15.12 -5.81
N LEU A 125 -2.41 14.42 -5.27
CA LEU A 125 -2.43 12.95 -5.19
C LEU A 125 -3.64 12.43 -4.42
N GLY A 126 -3.99 13.07 -3.30
CA GLY A 126 -5.16 12.69 -2.50
C GLY A 126 -6.51 12.88 -3.21
N LYS A 127 -6.57 13.71 -4.27
CA LYS A 127 -7.76 13.85 -5.14
C LYS A 127 -7.75 12.86 -6.30
N ALA A 128 -6.57 12.54 -6.80
CA ALA A 128 -6.35 11.67 -7.95
C ALA A 128 -6.41 10.17 -7.59
N ALA A 129 -6.15 9.83 -6.34
CA ALA A 129 -6.08 8.45 -5.85
C ALA A 129 -7.14 8.15 -4.78
N GLU A 130 -7.45 6.87 -4.61
CA GLU A 130 -8.16 6.37 -3.44
C GLU A 130 -7.23 6.44 -2.22
N SER A 131 -7.37 7.51 -1.44
CA SER A 131 -6.46 7.86 -0.34
C SER A 131 -6.91 7.28 0.99
N VAL A 132 -6.01 6.60 1.70
CA VAL A 132 -6.25 5.98 3.02
C VAL A 132 -5.14 6.39 3.97
N VAL A 133 -5.52 6.87 5.16
CA VAL A 133 -4.58 7.28 6.21
C VAL A 133 -4.63 6.27 7.35
N PHE A 134 -3.47 5.70 7.66
CA PHE A 134 -3.25 4.68 8.68
C PHE A 134 -2.59 5.32 9.91
N TYR A 135 -3.41 5.56 10.93
CA TYR A 135 -2.94 6.15 12.18
C TYR A 135 -2.25 5.09 13.05
N PRO A 136 -1.27 5.49 13.89
CA PRO A 136 -0.65 4.60 14.85
C PRO A 136 -1.68 3.77 15.62
N MET A 137 -1.38 2.48 15.78
CA MET A 137 -2.17 1.62 16.64
C MET A 137 -2.00 2.07 18.10
N ALA A 138 -3.10 2.27 18.81
CA ALA A 138 -3.06 2.55 20.23
C ALA A 138 -3.12 1.21 20.98
N PRO A 139 -2.10 0.80 21.77
CA PRO A 139 -2.05 -0.51 22.41
C PRO A 139 -3.32 -0.89 23.18
N GLU A 140 -3.88 0.10 23.86
CA GLU A 140 -5.07 -0.01 24.73
C GLU A 140 -6.34 -0.35 23.94
N ARG A 141 -6.45 0.14 22.69
CA ARG A 141 -7.64 0.00 21.84
C ARG A 141 -7.47 -1.07 20.77
N ASP A 142 -6.24 -1.26 20.29
CA ASP A 142 -5.92 -2.04 19.10
C ASP A 142 -5.25 -3.38 19.44
N LEU A 143 -5.29 -3.83 20.70
CA LEU A 143 -4.62 -5.03 21.20
C LEU A 143 -4.82 -6.27 20.31
N VAL A 144 -6.05 -6.55 19.87
CA VAL A 144 -6.34 -7.70 19.00
C VAL A 144 -5.61 -7.61 17.66
N ARG A 145 -5.59 -6.42 17.06
CA ARG A 145 -4.89 -6.16 15.80
C ARG A 145 -3.37 -6.27 15.99
N ILE A 146 -2.83 -5.73 17.10
CA ILE A 146 -1.39 -5.80 17.42
C ILE A 146 -0.95 -7.25 17.64
N LEU A 147 -1.73 -8.05 18.37
CA LEU A 147 -1.43 -9.47 18.58
C LEU A 147 -1.50 -10.26 17.27
N THR A 148 -2.43 -9.92 16.38
CA THR A 148 -2.53 -10.53 15.04
C THR A 148 -1.31 -10.17 14.18
N TRP A 149 -0.87 -8.90 14.22
CA TRP A 149 0.35 -8.45 13.58
C TRP A 149 1.58 -9.21 14.05
N LEU A 150 1.79 -9.23 15.37
CA LEU A 150 2.94 -9.90 15.98
C LEU A 150 3.02 -11.34 15.50
N ARG A 151 1.87 -12.05 15.44
CA ARG A 151 1.82 -13.45 15.03
C ARG A 151 2.26 -13.63 13.58
N ARG A 152 1.69 -12.86 12.65
CA ARG A 152 2.09 -12.90 11.24
C ARG A 152 3.56 -12.55 11.07
N ARG A 153 4.05 -11.52 11.77
CA ARG A 153 5.46 -11.10 11.71
C ARG A 153 6.40 -12.21 12.18
N ALA A 154 6.04 -12.92 13.25
CA ALA A 154 6.80 -14.06 13.74
C ALA A 154 6.77 -15.23 12.75
N GLU A 155 5.62 -15.56 12.15
CA GLU A 155 5.50 -16.59 11.13
C GLU A 155 6.41 -16.31 9.93
N HIS A 156 6.42 -15.08 9.41
CA HIS A 156 7.35 -14.65 8.36
C HIS A 156 8.82 -14.78 8.79
N ALA A 157 9.12 -14.54 10.07
CA ALA A 157 10.45 -14.75 10.65
C ALA A 157 10.73 -16.21 11.02
N ARG A 158 9.82 -17.16 10.73
CA ARG A 158 9.86 -18.57 11.15
C ARG A 158 10.00 -18.76 12.66
N LYS A 159 9.47 -17.83 13.44
CA LYS A 159 9.40 -17.86 14.91
C LYS A 159 7.95 -18.07 15.37
N ARG A 160 7.79 -18.54 16.59
CA ARG A 160 6.50 -18.62 17.29
C ARG A 160 6.69 -18.10 18.72
N PHE A 161 5.62 -17.56 19.28
CA PHE A 161 5.59 -17.13 20.66
C PHE A 161 4.25 -17.55 21.28
N SER A 162 4.22 -17.71 22.60
CA SER A 162 2.98 -18.00 23.33
C SER A 162 2.09 -16.76 23.39
N LYS A 163 0.81 -16.93 23.72
CA LYS A 163 -0.12 -15.80 23.86
C LYS A 163 0.35 -14.82 24.95
N GLU A 164 0.92 -15.34 26.02
CA GLU A 164 1.45 -14.62 27.16
C GLU A 164 2.69 -13.80 26.76
N ALA A 165 3.61 -14.39 25.98
CA ALA A 165 4.76 -13.68 25.44
C ALA A 165 4.35 -12.55 24.49
N ALA A 166 3.28 -12.76 23.71
CA ALA A 166 2.72 -11.74 22.84
C ALA A 166 2.15 -10.56 23.64
N GLN A 167 1.42 -10.83 24.72
CA GLN A 167 0.85 -9.80 25.61
C GLN A 167 1.95 -9.02 26.32
N ALA A 168 2.96 -9.71 26.86
CA ALA A 168 4.12 -9.06 27.47
C ALA A 168 4.87 -8.13 26.50
N LEU A 169 4.96 -8.50 25.22
CA LEU A 169 5.54 -7.62 24.20
C LEU A 169 4.71 -6.35 23.97
N VAL A 170 3.39 -6.41 24.10
CA VAL A 170 2.54 -5.21 23.93
C VAL A 170 2.60 -4.30 25.16
N GLU A 171 2.74 -4.87 26.35
CA GLU A 171 2.81 -4.12 27.62
C GLU A 171 4.16 -3.40 27.83
N ASN A 172 5.20 -3.79 27.09
CA ASN A 172 6.58 -3.28 27.27
C ASN A 172 7.10 -2.48 26.05
N VAL A 173 6.21 -1.92 25.21
CA VAL A 173 6.54 -1.08 24.04
C VAL A 173 6.10 0.36 24.24
#